data_AF-A0A7L8A911-F1
#
_entry.id   AF-A0A7L8A911-F1
#
_cell.length_a   1.000
_cell.length_b   1.000
_cell.length_c   1.000
_cell.angle_alpha   90.00
_cell.angle_beta   90.00
_cell.angle_gamma   90.00
#
_symmetry.space_group_name_H-M   'P 1'
#
loop_
_entity.id
_entity.type
_entity.pdbx_description
1 polymer ?
#
loop_
_entity_poly.entity_id
_entity_poly.type
_entity_poly.pdbx_seq_one_letter_code
_entity_poly.pdbx_strand_id
1 'polypeptide(L)'
;MNADKSEYEVIEEKAEVVRKVFQMKLDGMGADSIVRSLRKQGIKTSSGRWFNVGTVRKYLKNERVMGWLRKSTVVYTDDGRTERHPTNQVIKDYYPAIISEEDFNAVQMSFKKMTSGKRSKIATPLRGLMECPKCGRVMTLSNK
;
A
#
# COMPACT_ATOMS: atom_id res chain seq x y z
N MET A 1 1.28 -9.59 22.39
CA MET A 1 2.11 -9.05 23.50
C MET A 1 2.03 -10.09 24.58
N ASN A 2 3.17 -10.69 24.93
CA ASN A 2 3.22 -11.64 26.04
C ASN A 2 3.01 -10.93 27.39
N ALA A 3 2.59 -11.69 28.39
CA ALA A 3 2.34 -11.23 29.75
C ALA A 3 3.55 -10.50 30.37
N ASP A 4 4.77 -10.77 29.87
CA ASP A 4 6.03 -10.19 30.37
C ASP A 4 6.54 -8.96 29.60
N LYS A 5 5.80 -8.43 28.61
CA LYS A 5 6.08 -7.16 27.89
C LYS A 5 7.47 -7.03 27.21
N SER A 6 8.30 -8.07 27.17
CA SER A 6 9.65 -8.00 26.60
C SER A 6 9.72 -8.39 25.10
N GLU A 7 8.84 -9.26 24.61
CA GLU A 7 8.96 -9.84 23.27
C GLU A 7 7.68 -9.75 22.43
N TYR A 8 7.87 -9.52 21.12
CA TYR A 8 6.81 -9.52 20.12
C TYR A 8 6.63 -10.93 19.57
N GLU A 9 5.43 -11.49 19.74
CA GLU A 9 5.06 -12.79 19.18
C GLU A 9 4.33 -12.64 17.85
N VAL A 10 4.59 -13.56 16.93
CA VAL A 10 3.88 -13.65 15.64
C VAL A 10 2.52 -14.30 15.85
N ILE A 11 1.46 -13.59 15.47
CA ILE A 11 0.14 -14.19 15.35
C ILE A 11 0.07 -14.86 13.98
N GLU A 12 0.25 -16.17 13.95
CA GLU A 12 0.48 -16.91 12.70
C GLU A 12 -0.67 -16.75 11.69
N GLU A 13 -1.92 -16.79 12.15
CA GLU A 13 -3.10 -16.54 11.29
C GLU A 13 -3.02 -15.19 10.55
N LYS A 14 -2.48 -14.15 11.21
CA LYS A 14 -2.32 -12.82 10.60
C LYS A 14 -1.09 -12.78 9.69
N ALA A 15 -0.03 -13.48 10.07
CA ALA A 15 1.19 -13.59 9.27
C ALA A 15 0.90 -14.29 7.94
N GLU A 16 0.11 -15.36 7.94
CA GLU A 16 -0.31 -16.07 6.72
C GLU A 16 -1.01 -15.14 5.71
N VAL A 17 -1.92 -14.29 6.18
CA VAL A 17 -2.61 -13.31 5.32
C VAL A 17 -1.60 -12.32 4.72
N VAL A 18 -0.62 -11.86 5.50
CA VAL A 18 0.43 -10.97 4.99
C VAL A 18 1.30 -11.70 3.95
N ARG A 19 1.77 -12.91 4.24
CA ARG A 19 2.54 -13.74 3.29
C ARG A 19 1.77 -13.94 1.98
N LYS A 20 0.47 -14.24 2.06
CA LYS A 20 -0.40 -14.38 0.90
C LYS A 20 -0.50 -13.10 0.07
N VAL A 21 -0.61 -11.94 0.72
CA VAL A 21 -0.62 -10.63 0.05
C VAL A 21 0.69 -10.34 -0.65
N PHE A 22 1.82 -10.69 -0.03
CA PHE A 22 3.15 -10.56 -0.65
C PHE A 22 3.28 -11.49 -1.86
N GLN A 23 2.90 -12.76 -1.73
CA GLN A 23 2.93 -13.73 -2.83
C GLN A 23 2.10 -13.24 -4.02
N MET A 24 0.83 -12.87 -3.81
CA MET A 24 -0.02 -12.33 -4.87
C MET A 24 0.60 -11.11 -5.55
N LYS A 25 1.34 -10.29 -4.80
CA LYS A 25 2.00 -9.12 -5.36
C LYS A 25 3.21 -9.50 -6.21
N LEU A 26 4.00 -10.47 -5.76
CA LEU A 26 5.13 -11.05 -6.50
C LEU A 26 4.67 -11.74 -7.79
N ASP A 27 3.49 -12.37 -7.76
CA ASP A 27 2.80 -12.95 -8.93
C ASP A 27 2.31 -11.87 -9.93
N GLY A 28 2.57 -10.59 -9.65
CA GLY A 28 2.26 -9.48 -10.55
C GLY A 28 0.89 -8.85 -10.34
N MET A 29 0.11 -9.29 -9.34
CA MET A 29 -1.23 -8.72 -9.12
C MET A 29 -1.16 -7.24 -8.70
N GLY A 30 -2.09 -6.45 -9.24
CA GLY A 30 -2.35 -5.09 -8.79
C GLY A 30 -2.99 -5.06 -7.39
N ALA A 31 -2.79 -3.98 -6.64
CA ALA A 31 -3.37 -3.85 -5.30
C ALA A 31 -4.91 -3.94 -5.29
N ASP A 32 -5.59 -3.48 -6.36
CA ASP A 32 -7.05 -3.65 -6.51
C ASP A 32 -7.43 -5.12 -6.73
N SER A 33 -6.72 -5.82 -7.60
CA SER A 33 -6.92 -7.26 -7.85
C SER A 33 -6.71 -8.09 -6.58
N ILE A 34 -5.70 -7.75 -5.78
CA ILE A 34 -5.45 -8.38 -4.48
C ILE A 34 -6.65 -8.18 -3.55
N VAL A 35 -7.17 -6.96 -3.42
CA VAL A 35 -8.37 -6.67 -2.61
C VAL A 35 -9.57 -7.51 -3.06
N ARG A 36 -9.83 -7.59 -4.37
CA ARG A 36 -10.92 -8.41 -4.93
C ARG A 36 -10.74 -9.89 -4.61
N SER A 37 -9.51 -10.39 -4.74
CA SER A 37 -9.16 -11.79 -4.44
C SER A 37 -9.38 -12.12 -2.96
N LEU A 38 -8.87 -11.28 -2.05
CA LEU A 38 -9.07 -11.43 -0.60
C LEU A 38 -10.55 -11.39 -0.23
N ARG A 39 -11.32 -10.49 -0.85
CA ARG A 39 -12.77 -10.38 -0.63
C ARG A 39 -13.51 -11.63 -1.09
N LYS A 40 -13.17 -12.17 -2.27
CA LYS A 40 -13.75 -13.43 -2.79
C LYS A 40 -13.48 -14.61 -1.86
N GLN A 41 -12.31 -14.62 -1.20
CA GLN A 41 -11.92 -15.64 -0.24
C GLN A 41 -12.49 -15.41 1.18
N GLY A 42 -13.27 -14.34 1.39
CA GLY A 42 -13.85 -14.01 2.70
C GLY A 42 -12.85 -13.47 3.73
N ILE A 43 -11.62 -13.13 3.32
CA ILE A 43 -10.55 -12.70 4.22
C ILE A 43 -10.74 -11.23 4.61
N LYS A 44 -10.79 -10.96 5.91
CA LYS A 44 -10.94 -9.62 6.51
C LYS A 44 -9.66 -9.20 7.21
N THR A 45 -9.52 -7.90 7.45
CA THR A 45 -8.43 -7.34 8.26
C THR A 45 -8.55 -7.79 9.71
N SER A 46 -7.49 -7.62 10.50
CA SER A 46 -7.53 -7.87 11.95
C SER A 46 -8.62 -7.08 12.70
N SER A 47 -9.17 -6.02 12.12
CA SER A 47 -10.28 -5.23 12.68
C SER A 47 -11.66 -5.67 12.19
N GLY A 48 -11.75 -6.79 11.46
CA GLY A 48 -13.00 -7.31 10.89
C GLY A 48 -13.51 -6.53 9.68
N ARG A 49 -12.73 -5.59 9.14
CA ARG A 49 -13.11 -4.80 7.97
C ARG A 49 -12.62 -5.45 6.68
N TRP A 50 -13.25 -5.13 5.55
CA TRP A 50 -12.72 -5.53 4.26
C TRP A 50 -11.42 -4.80 3.94
N PHE A 51 -10.51 -5.49 3.25
CA PHE A 51 -9.32 -4.85 2.70
C PHE A 51 -9.72 -3.77 1.69
N ASN A 52 -8.98 -2.68 1.68
CA ASN A 52 -9.04 -1.68 0.62
C ASN A 52 -7.62 -1.49 0.05
N VAL A 53 -7.54 -0.81 -1.10
CA VAL A 53 -6.28 -0.63 -1.84
C VAL A 53 -5.24 0.09 -0.97
N GLY A 54 -5.65 1.07 -0.16
CA GLY A 54 -4.77 1.79 0.76
C GLY A 54 -4.18 0.88 1.84
N THR A 55 -5.01 0.02 2.44
CA THR A 55 -4.59 -0.95 3.46
C THR A 55 -3.60 -1.97 2.89
N VAL A 56 -3.89 -2.54 1.71
CA VAL A 56 -2.97 -3.47 1.04
C VAL A 56 -1.63 -2.81 0.73
N ARG A 57 -1.65 -1.58 0.20
CA ARG A 57 -0.42 -0.81 -0.05
C ARG A 57 0.35 -0.50 1.23
N LYS A 58 -0.33 -0.22 2.35
CA LYS A 58 0.33 -0.02 3.65
C LYS A 58 1.04 -1.29 4.10
N TYR A 59 0.41 -2.46 3.94
CA TYR A 59 0.99 -3.74 4.34
C TYR A 59 2.24 -4.05 3.51
N LEU A 60 2.14 -3.92 2.18
CA LEU A 60 3.24 -4.16 1.24
C LEU A 60 4.43 -3.19 1.40
N LYS A 61 4.27 -2.07 2.11
CA LYS A 61 5.33 -1.07 2.35
C LYS A 61 5.85 -1.07 3.79
N ASN A 62 5.26 -1.88 4.67
CA ASN A 62 5.58 -1.83 6.09
C ASN A 62 6.84 -2.65 6.37
N GLU A 63 7.96 -1.98 6.68
CA GLU A 63 9.25 -2.62 6.95
C GLU A 63 9.23 -3.55 8.16
N ARG A 64 8.22 -3.45 9.03
CA ARG A 64 8.03 -4.35 10.18
C ARG A 64 7.87 -5.82 9.79
N VAL A 65 7.41 -6.09 8.56
CA VAL A 65 7.29 -7.48 8.06
C VAL A 65 8.64 -8.16 7.88
N MET A 66 9.72 -7.39 7.72
CA MET A 66 11.11 -7.87 7.69
C MET A 66 11.77 -7.83 9.07
N GLY A 67 11.01 -7.53 10.13
CA GLY A 67 11.56 -7.41 11.48
C GLY A 67 12.11 -6.02 11.84
N TRP A 68 11.98 -5.02 10.97
CA TRP A 68 12.63 -3.72 11.18
C TRP A 68 11.72 -2.70 11.88
N LEU A 69 12.31 -1.87 12.74
CA LEU A 69 11.67 -0.71 13.35
C LEU A 69 12.31 0.58 12.83
N ARG A 70 11.59 1.32 12.00
CA ARG A 70 11.94 2.69 11.64
C ARG A 70 11.41 3.66 12.70
N LYS A 71 12.31 4.42 13.33
CA LYS A 71 11.91 5.50 14.25
C LYS A 71 11.32 6.67 13.46
N SER A 72 10.43 7.39 14.10
CA SER A 72 9.80 8.58 13.52
C SER A 72 9.71 9.65 14.58
N THR A 73 9.99 10.88 14.15
CA THR A 73 9.88 12.07 14.96
C THR A 73 8.52 12.71 14.70
N VAL A 74 7.91 13.20 15.76
CA VAL A 74 6.67 13.98 15.67
C VAL A 74 7.06 15.45 15.65
N VAL A 75 6.60 16.17 14.63
CA VAL A 75 6.79 17.62 14.47
C VAL A 75 5.42 18.27 14.61
N TYR A 76 5.35 19.29 15.46
CA TYR A 76 4.17 20.13 15.59
C TYR A 76 4.34 21.29 14.63
N THR A 77 3.40 21.43 13.70
CA THR A 77 3.39 22.53 12.74
C THR A 77 2.63 23.72 13.33
N ASP A 78 2.94 24.93 12.83
CA ASP A 78 2.38 26.19 13.34
C ASP A 78 0.84 26.26 13.19
N ASP A 79 0.25 25.45 12.29
CA ASP A 79 -1.19 25.30 12.10
C ASP A 79 -1.85 24.33 13.11
N GLY A 80 -1.11 23.93 14.15
CA GLY A 80 -1.58 23.03 15.21
C GLY A 80 -1.73 21.57 14.76
N ARG A 81 -1.23 21.22 13.57
CA ARG A 81 -1.22 19.84 13.09
C ARG A 81 0.00 19.10 13.61
N THR A 82 -0.13 17.78 13.65
CA THR A 82 0.93 16.87 14.08
C THR A 82 1.37 16.06 12.88
N GLU A 83 2.60 16.28 12.44
CA GLU A 83 3.19 15.54 11.34
C GLU A 83 4.21 14.52 11.86
N ARG A 84 4.18 13.32 11.29
CA ARG A 84 5.10 12.25 11.68
C ARG A 84 6.12 12.04 10.58
N HIS A 85 7.34 12.48 10.84
CA HIS A 85 8.45 12.41 9.90
C HIS A 85 9.31 11.17 10.20
N PRO A 86 9.48 10.25 9.24
CA PRO A 86 10.35 9.10 9.45
C PRO A 86 11.80 9.58 9.60
N THR A 87 12.47 9.12 10.65
CA THR A 87 13.90 9.37 10.85
C THR A 87 14.69 8.39 9.99
N ASN A 88 15.96 8.69 9.69
CA ASN A 88 16.85 7.74 9.03
C ASN A 88 17.36 6.62 9.97
N GLN A 89 16.89 6.59 11.23
CA GLN A 89 17.21 5.56 12.19
C GLN A 89 16.31 4.34 12.01
N VAL A 90 16.93 3.23 11.60
CA VAL A 90 16.29 1.92 11.47
C VAL A 90 16.99 0.94 12.42
N ILE A 91 16.20 0.29 13.27
CA ILE A 91 16.66 -0.81 14.12
C ILE A 91 16.26 -2.12 13.42
N LYS A 92 17.25 -2.95 13.08
CA LYS A 92 17.03 -4.28 12.52
C LYS A 92 16.71 -5.28 13.64
N ASP A 93 16.09 -6.40 13.28
CA ASP A 93 15.80 -7.53 14.19
C ASP A 93 15.01 -7.15 15.46
N TYR A 94 14.11 -6.18 15.34
CA TYR A 94 13.27 -5.71 16.43
C TYR A 94 11.95 -6.48 16.54
N TYR A 95 11.39 -6.90 15.40
CA TYR A 95 10.22 -7.77 15.34
C TYR A 95 10.62 -9.11 14.72
N PRO A 96 9.88 -10.20 14.98
CA PRO A 96 10.04 -11.42 14.21
C PRO A 96 9.73 -11.15 12.73
N ALA A 97 10.66 -11.50 11.85
CA ALA A 97 10.48 -11.36 10.42
C ALA A 97 9.52 -12.43 9.89
N ILE A 98 8.56 -12.01 9.07
CA ILE A 98 7.59 -12.91 8.41
C ILE A 98 7.78 -12.97 6.89
N ILE A 99 8.56 -12.04 6.32
CA ILE A 99 8.91 -11.92 4.90
C ILE A 99 10.42 -11.67 4.80
N SER A 100 11.07 -12.27 3.80
CA SER A 100 12.49 -12.06 3.53
C SER A 100 12.77 -10.63 3.04
N GLU A 101 13.98 -10.14 3.27
CA GLU A 101 14.41 -8.84 2.73
C GLU A 101 14.38 -8.82 1.20
N GLU A 102 14.69 -9.95 0.57
CA GLU A 102 14.68 -10.14 -0.88
C GLU A 102 13.27 -9.97 -1.47
N ASP A 103 12.27 -10.66 -0.91
CA ASP A 103 10.88 -10.58 -1.35
C ASP A 103 10.31 -9.18 -1.14
N PHE A 104 10.62 -8.56 0.00
CA PHE A 104 10.18 -7.20 0.26
C PHE A 104 10.77 -6.21 -0.74
N ASN A 105 12.06 -6.33 -1.03
CA ASN A 105 12.74 -5.48 -2.01
C ASN A 105 12.18 -5.69 -3.42
N ALA A 106 11.92 -6.93 -3.83
CA ALA A 106 11.28 -7.25 -5.09
C ALA A 106 9.89 -6.58 -5.20
N VAL A 107 9.09 -6.63 -4.14
CA VAL A 107 7.81 -5.92 -4.05
C VAL A 107 8.00 -4.40 -4.15
N GLN A 108 8.98 -3.80 -3.45
CA GLN A 108 9.25 -2.35 -3.56
C GLN A 108 9.60 -1.94 -4.99
N MET A 109 10.42 -2.73 -5.68
CA MET A 109 10.79 -2.48 -7.08
C MET A 109 9.58 -2.57 -8.01
N SER A 110 8.63 -3.47 -7.74
CA SER A 110 7.40 -3.60 -8.53
C SER A 110 6.55 -2.32 -8.51
N PHE A 111 6.55 -1.56 -7.40
CA PHE A 111 5.84 -0.28 -7.32
C PHE A 111 6.47 0.79 -8.20
N LYS A 112 7.82 0.85 -8.25
CA LYS A 112 8.55 1.82 -9.08
C LYS A 112 8.25 1.61 -10.57
N LYS A 113 8.22 0.35 -11.01
CA LYS A 113 7.84 -0.05 -12.39
C LYS A 113 6.40 0.33 -12.74
N MET A 114 5.45 0.19 -11.81
CA MET A 114 4.05 0.58 -12.03
C MET A 114 3.86 2.10 -12.23
N THR A 115 4.61 2.92 -11.50
CA THR A 115 4.54 4.39 -11.65
C THR A 115 5.05 4.88 -13.01
N SER A 116 5.89 4.09 -13.71
CA SER A 116 6.41 4.45 -15.03
C SER A 116 5.53 3.98 -16.19
N GLY A 117 4.33 3.43 -15.93
CA GLY A 117 3.38 3.11 -16.99
C GLY A 117 3.08 4.38 -17.81
N LYS A 118 3.06 4.26 -19.15
CA LYS A 118 2.64 5.34 -20.05
C LYS A 118 1.28 5.85 -19.59
N ARG A 119 1.24 6.97 -18.87
CA ARG A 119 0.06 7.83 -18.93
C ARG A 119 -0.05 8.18 -20.40
N SER A 120 -1.15 7.83 -21.07
CA SER A 120 -1.39 8.46 -22.36
C SER A 120 -1.30 9.97 -22.07
N LYS A 121 -0.38 10.68 -22.75
CA LYS A 121 -0.31 12.15 -22.62
C LYS A 121 -1.64 12.82 -22.98
N ILE A 122 -2.53 12.03 -23.56
CA ILE A 122 -3.80 12.39 -24.10
C ILE A 122 -4.85 11.51 -23.39
N ALA A 123 -5.34 11.97 -22.24
CA ALA A 123 -6.52 11.36 -21.61
C ALA A 123 -7.80 11.61 -22.43
N THR A 124 -7.74 12.60 -23.32
CA THR A 124 -8.86 13.12 -24.12
C THR A 124 -8.31 13.64 -25.46
N PRO A 125 -8.22 12.80 -26.50
CA PRO A 125 -7.64 13.19 -27.80
C PRO A 125 -8.34 14.34 -28.51
N LEU A 126 -9.53 14.70 -28.04
CA LEU A 126 -10.40 15.69 -28.64
C LEU A 126 -10.60 16.92 -27.73
N ARG A 127 -9.81 17.03 -26.66
CA ARG A 127 -9.89 18.17 -25.73
C ARG A 127 -9.46 19.45 -26.45
N GLY A 128 -10.39 20.41 -26.53
CA GLY A 128 -10.19 21.68 -27.25
C GLY A 128 -10.62 21.66 -28.72
N LEU A 129 -10.97 20.48 -29.27
CA LEU A 129 -11.55 20.34 -30.62
C LEU A 129 -13.06 20.12 -30.58
N MET A 130 -13.58 19.54 -29.50
CA MET A 130 -15.01 19.29 -29.33
C MET A 130 -15.58 20.13 -28.18
N GLU A 131 -16.54 20.98 -28.52
CA GLU A 131 -17.36 21.75 -27.59
C GLU A 131 -18.83 21.39 -27.75
N CYS A 132 -19.60 21.46 -26.67
CA CYS A 132 -21.03 21.23 -26.74
C CYS A 132 -21.73 22.43 -27.40
N PRO A 133 -22.45 22.26 -28.52
CA PRO A 133 -23.10 23.38 -29.21
C PRO A 133 -24.25 24.00 -28.39
N LYS A 134 -24.72 23.32 -27.34
CA LYS A 134 -25.77 23.86 -26.45
C LYS A 134 -25.22 24.65 -25.26
N CYS A 135 -24.01 24.35 -24.78
CA CYS A 135 -23.51 24.94 -23.53
C CYS A 135 -22.06 25.45 -23.59
N GLY A 136 -21.38 25.33 -24.73
CA GLY A 136 -20.03 25.85 -24.96
C GLY A 136 -18.91 25.16 -24.16
N ARG A 137 -19.21 24.09 -23.42
CA ARG A 137 -18.20 23.39 -22.62
C ARG A 137 -17.44 22.37 -23.47
N VAL A 138 -16.14 22.27 -23.22
CA VAL A 138 -15.27 21.24 -23.82
C VAL A 138 -15.76 19.86 -23.40
N MET A 139 -15.97 18.98 -24.39
CA MET A 139 -16.43 17.62 -24.12
C MET A 139 -15.29 16.79 -23.50
N THR A 140 -15.62 15.97 -22.50
CA THR A 140 -14.68 15.06 -21.83
C THR A 140 -15.07 13.62 -22.08
N LEU A 141 -14.06 12.75 -22.27
CA LEU A 141 -14.29 11.33 -22.49
C LEU A 141 -14.68 10.68 -21.15
N SER A 142 -15.90 10.15 -21.06
CA SER A 142 -16.36 9.39 -19.89
C SER A 142 -16.23 7.91 -20.20
N ASN A 143 -15.33 7.22 -19.51
CA ASN A 143 -15.28 5.76 -19.52
C ASN A 143 -16.34 5.23 -18.55
N LYS A 144 -17.30 4.46 -19.06
CA LYS A 144 -18.28 3.71 -18.27
C LYS A 144 -17.71 2.37 -17.85
#